data_AF-A0A937J7P7-F1
#
_entry.id   AF-A0A937J7P7-F1
#
_cell.length_a   1.000
_cell.length_b   1.000
_cell.length_c   1.000
_cell.angle_alpha   90.00
_cell.angle_beta   90.00
_cell.angle_gamma   90.00
#
_symmetry.space_group_name_H-M   'P 1'
#
loop_
_entity.id
_entity.type
_entity.pdbx_description
1 polymer ?
#
loop_
_entity_poly.entity_id
_entity_poly.type
_entity_poly.pdbx_seq_one_letter_code
_entity_poly.pdbx_strand_id
1 'polypeptide(L)'
;MIPQDDDITASRPPFERVEAGPVFLPHSHEPRIVAMGLAPMDGPWVDCVSEDHWREHKLAARAQLGRRVYAVLPEAVEAAEEFAELVMDFAVPQAYSSRGVVPQSSDFGEQASITQSPRSESLWRASLEVADDLVVMMPGKQGQYRLMAASLCSPSDWRLEEKIGATMTEVHGPIPRLNDEIGGQIDRFFARLPTDRFIQRFN
;
A
#
# COMPACT_ATOMS: atom_id res chain seq x y z
N MET A 1 -21.73 -15.22 -27.97
CA MET A 1 -21.11 -14.26 -28.91
C MET A 1 -21.86 -12.96 -28.73
N ILE A 2 -21.34 -12.07 -27.88
CA ILE A 2 -21.99 -10.80 -27.54
C ILE A 2 -21.40 -9.75 -28.48
N PRO A 3 -22.22 -8.92 -29.16
CA PRO A 3 -21.73 -7.90 -30.09
C PRO A 3 -20.93 -6.84 -29.33
N GLN A 4 -19.72 -6.54 -29.83
CA GLN A 4 -18.96 -5.36 -29.45
C GLN A 4 -19.21 -4.33 -30.53
N ASP A 5 -19.91 -3.25 -30.20
CA ASP A 5 -19.85 -1.95 -30.90
C ASP A 5 -20.49 -0.92 -29.95
N ASP A 6 -19.66 -0.24 -29.16
CA ASP A 6 -20.03 1.02 -28.48
C ASP A 6 -19.00 2.09 -28.89
N ASP A 7 -19.52 3.13 -29.54
CA ASP A 7 -18.79 4.14 -30.32
C ASP A 7 -18.27 5.31 -29.45
N ILE A 8 -17.68 4.98 -28.29
CA ILE A 8 -17.04 5.96 -27.40
C ILE A 8 -15.56 5.60 -27.23
N THR A 9 -14.81 5.56 -28.34
CA THR A 9 -13.35 5.50 -28.29
C THR A 9 -12.81 6.91 -28.12
N ALA A 10 -12.57 7.34 -26.87
CA ALA A 10 -11.61 8.41 -26.64
C ALA A 10 -10.28 8.01 -27.30
N SER A 11 -9.70 8.89 -28.11
CA SER A 11 -8.41 8.64 -28.76
C SER A 11 -7.40 8.19 -27.72
N ARG A 12 -6.86 6.98 -27.89
CA ARG A 12 -5.81 6.43 -27.06
C ARG A 12 -4.66 7.45 -26.99
N PRO A 13 -4.23 7.89 -25.79
CA PRO A 13 -3.14 8.85 -25.68
C PRO A 13 -1.86 8.27 -26.31
N PRO A 14 -0.97 9.14 -26.84
CA PRO A 14 0.29 8.69 -27.41
C PRO A 14 1.12 7.98 -26.34
N PHE A 15 1.52 6.74 -26.62
CA PHE A 15 2.48 6.02 -25.81
C PHE A 15 3.88 6.50 -26.22
N GLU A 16 4.40 7.51 -25.52
CA GLU A 16 5.84 7.76 -25.58
C GLU A 16 6.58 6.56 -24.99
N ARG A 17 7.66 6.16 -25.66
CA ARG A 17 8.54 5.12 -25.14
C ARG A 17 9.27 5.72 -23.94
N VAL A 18 9.00 5.19 -22.75
CA VAL A 18 9.78 5.55 -21.54
C VAL A 18 11.23 5.08 -21.80
N GLU A 19 12.15 6.02 -22.02
CA GLU A 19 13.56 5.70 -22.32
C GLU A 19 14.31 5.16 -21.10
N ALA A 20 13.87 5.54 -19.89
CA ALA A 20 14.29 4.89 -18.65
C ALA A 20 13.53 3.57 -18.50
N GLY A 21 14.24 2.44 -18.47
CA GLY A 21 13.63 1.17 -18.08
C GLY A 21 12.97 1.32 -16.69
N PRO A 22 11.84 0.63 -16.43
CA PRO A 22 11.24 0.68 -15.11
C PRO A 22 12.29 0.21 -14.09
N VAL A 23 12.34 0.87 -12.92
CA VAL A 23 13.25 0.52 -11.81
C VAL A 23 13.13 -0.97 -11.47
N PHE A 24 11.94 -1.53 -11.72
CA PHE A 24 11.61 -2.92 -11.46
C PHE A 24 11.07 -3.60 -12.74
N LEU A 25 11.71 -4.69 -13.16
CA LEU A 25 11.20 -5.58 -14.21
C LEU A 25 10.35 -6.69 -13.58
N PRO A 26 9.27 -7.16 -14.22
CA PRO A 26 8.53 -8.33 -13.74
C PRO A 26 9.49 -9.54 -13.67
N HIS A 27 9.60 -10.14 -12.49
CA HIS A 27 10.60 -11.19 -12.21
C HIS A 27 10.38 -12.51 -12.97
N SER A 28 9.24 -12.68 -13.62
CA SER A 28 8.96 -13.86 -14.45
C SER A 28 8.46 -13.44 -15.82
N HIS A 29 9.20 -13.84 -16.85
CA HIS A 29 8.74 -13.79 -18.24
C HIS A 29 7.87 -15.00 -18.62
N GLU A 30 7.70 -15.98 -17.72
CA GLU A 30 6.90 -17.19 -17.93
C GLU A 30 5.56 -17.04 -17.20
N PRO A 31 4.44 -16.75 -17.90
CA PRO A 31 3.14 -16.47 -17.28
C PRO A 31 2.48 -17.70 -16.63
N ARG A 32 3.13 -18.87 -16.69
CA ARG A 32 2.64 -20.14 -16.14
C ARG A 32 3.14 -20.41 -14.73
N ILE A 33 4.14 -19.67 -14.26
CA ILE A 33 4.77 -19.89 -12.96
C ILE A 33 4.14 -18.92 -11.95
N VAL A 34 3.43 -19.47 -10.98
CA VAL A 34 3.02 -18.73 -9.78
C VAL A 34 4.08 -18.95 -8.71
N ALA A 35 4.78 -17.90 -8.32
CA ALA A 35 5.85 -17.97 -7.32
C ALA A 35 5.69 -16.88 -6.24
N MET A 36 6.20 -17.19 -5.05
CA MET A 36 6.21 -16.26 -3.92
C MET A 36 7.08 -15.02 -4.16
N GLY A 37 8.17 -15.13 -4.93
CA GLY A 37 9.00 -14.00 -5.36
C GLY A 37 9.57 -13.15 -4.22
N LEU A 38 9.66 -13.69 -2.99
CA LEU A 38 10.10 -12.97 -1.80
C LEU A 38 11.63 -12.82 -1.79
N ALA A 39 12.10 -11.62 -1.48
CA ALA A 39 13.50 -11.32 -1.20
C ALA A 39 13.61 -10.45 0.06
N PRO A 40 14.70 -10.54 0.83
CA PRO A 40 15.01 -9.52 1.83
C PRO A 40 15.02 -8.13 1.18
N MET A 41 14.56 -7.13 1.92
CA MET A 41 14.66 -5.74 1.49
C MET A 41 16.03 -5.19 1.90
N ASP A 42 16.79 -4.76 0.90
CA ASP A 42 18.07 -4.08 1.11
C ASP A 42 17.84 -2.56 0.98
N GLY A 43 18.28 -1.79 1.97
CA GLY A 43 18.13 -0.32 1.97
C GLY A 43 16.86 0.18 2.66
N PRO A 44 16.34 1.36 2.29
CA PRO A 44 15.17 1.95 2.92
C PRO A 44 13.92 1.07 2.67
N TRP A 45 13.08 0.90 3.68
CA TRP A 45 11.87 0.07 3.56
C TRP A 45 10.65 0.83 2.99
N VAL A 46 10.82 2.13 2.76
CA VAL A 46 9.87 3.04 2.11
C VAL A 46 10.65 3.89 1.11
N ASP A 47 10.12 4.06 -0.09
CA ASP A 47 10.71 4.96 -1.07
C ASP A 47 10.46 6.43 -0.68
N CYS A 48 11.54 7.17 -0.47
CA CYS A 48 11.49 8.60 -0.18
C CYS A 48 12.01 9.38 -1.38
N VAL A 49 11.13 9.64 -2.35
CA VAL A 49 11.45 10.49 -3.50
C VAL A 49 11.14 11.96 -3.18
N SER A 50 11.77 12.89 -3.88
CA SER A 50 11.66 14.34 -3.61
C SER A 50 10.36 14.97 -4.11
N GLU A 51 9.69 14.31 -5.05
CA GLU A 51 8.39 14.73 -5.58
C GLU A 51 7.29 14.51 -4.53
N ASP A 52 6.09 15.06 -4.71
CA ASP A 52 4.97 14.83 -3.78
C ASP A 52 3.60 14.83 -4.48
N HIS A 53 3.59 14.65 -5.80
CA HIS A 53 2.38 14.67 -6.62
C HIS A 53 1.34 13.62 -6.19
N TRP A 54 1.76 12.51 -5.59
CA TRP A 54 0.86 11.48 -5.05
C TRP A 54 0.02 12.00 -3.88
N ARG A 55 0.51 13.00 -3.13
CA ARG A 55 -0.20 13.55 -1.98
C ARG A 55 -1.49 14.22 -2.41
N GLU A 56 -1.45 15.01 -3.48
CA GLU A 56 -2.63 15.63 -4.08
C GLU A 56 -3.61 14.58 -4.61
N HIS A 57 -3.10 13.53 -5.28
CA HIS A 57 -3.90 12.39 -5.74
C HIS A 57 -4.63 11.71 -4.58
N LYS A 58 -3.93 11.40 -3.49
CA LYS A 58 -4.53 10.78 -2.29
C LYS A 58 -5.62 11.67 -1.71
N LEU A 59 -5.35 12.95 -1.50
CA LEU A 59 -6.34 13.91 -1.00
C LEU A 59 -7.60 13.98 -1.88
N ALA A 60 -7.43 14.07 -3.20
CA ALA A 60 -8.53 14.07 -4.15
C ALA A 60 -9.33 12.76 -4.10
N ALA A 61 -8.64 11.61 -4.10
CA ALA A 61 -9.26 10.30 -3.99
C ALA A 61 -10.07 10.16 -2.70
N ARG A 62 -9.53 10.59 -1.55
CA ARG A 62 -10.24 10.56 -0.26
C ARG A 62 -11.43 11.50 -0.22
N ALA A 63 -11.33 12.69 -0.81
CA ALA A 63 -12.46 13.61 -0.93
C ALA A 63 -13.61 13.01 -1.78
N GLN A 64 -13.26 12.33 -2.87
CA GLN A 64 -14.24 11.74 -3.79
C GLN A 64 -14.85 10.43 -3.28
N LEU A 65 -14.03 9.55 -2.71
CA LEU A 65 -14.38 8.16 -2.44
C LEU A 65 -14.52 7.84 -0.95
N GLY A 66 -14.03 8.72 -0.07
CA GLY A 66 -14.16 8.61 1.38
C GLY A 66 -13.69 7.26 1.89
N ARG A 67 -14.59 6.52 2.56
CA ARG A 67 -14.29 5.22 3.18
C ARG A 67 -13.83 4.12 2.20
N ARG A 68 -14.04 4.32 0.89
CA ARG A 68 -13.68 3.36 -0.15
C ARG A 68 -12.18 3.35 -0.47
N VAL A 69 -11.45 4.40 -0.09
CA VAL A 69 -9.98 4.47 -0.22
C VAL A 69 -9.28 4.51 1.12
N TYR A 70 -10.02 4.60 2.22
CA TYR A 70 -9.41 4.49 3.55
C TYR A 70 -10.38 3.96 4.59
N ALA A 71 -9.98 2.90 5.27
CA ALA A 71 -10.74 2.26 6.33
C ALA A 71 -9.79 1.70 7.39
N VAL A 72 -10.18 1.85 8.66
CA VAL A 72 -9.52 1.24 9.82
C VAL A 72 -10.61 0.57 10.64
N LEU A 73 -10.55 -0.75 10.80
CA LEU A 73 -11.48 -1.46 11.69
C LEU A 73 -11.16 -1.12 13.16
N PRO A 74 -12.15 -1.09 14.07
CA PRO A 74 -11.93 -0.70 15.47
C PRO A 74 -10.81 -1.49 16.16
N GLU A 75 -10.72 -2.80 15.87
CA GLU A 75 -9.71 -3.70 16.40
C GLU A 75 -8.29 -3.42 15.86
N ALA A 76 -8.20 -2.65 14.78
CA ALA A 76 -6.96 -2.37 14.06
C ALA A 76 -6.34 -1.02 14.40
N VAL A 77 -7.02 -0.19 15.21
CA VAL A 77 -6.58 1.19 15.48
C VAL A 77 -5.17 1.22 16.07
N GLU A 78 -4.87 0.37 17.05
CA GLU A 78 -3.54 0.34 17.68
C GLU A 78 -2.44 -0.08 16.70
N ALA A 79 -2.68 -1.13 15.91
CA ALA A 79 -1.73 -1.59 14.89
C ALA A 79 -1.54 -0.56 13.75
N ALA A 80 -2.60 0.14 13.38
CA ALA A 80 -2.56 1.19 12.36
C ALA A 80 -1.78 2.43 12.85
N GLU A 81 -1.84 2.75 14.14
CA GLU A 81 -1.02 3.80 14.74
C GLU A 81 0.44 3.41 14.86
N GLU A 82 0.74 2.21 15.36
CA GLU A 82 2.11 1.71 15.43
C GLU A 82 2.77 1.75 14.04
N PHE A 83 2.05 1.30 13.01
CA PHE A 83 2.55 1.36 11.65
C PHE A 83 2.71 2.79 11.14
N ALA A 84 1.77 3.67 11.46
CA ALA A 84 1.86 5.08 11.10
C ALA A 84 3.09 5.76 11.74
N GLU A 85 3.39 5.47 13.01
CA GLU A 85 4.59 5.97 13.70
C GLU A 85 5.86 5.52 12.98
N LEU A 86 5.97 4.23 12.63
CA LEU A 86 7.12 3.72 11.88
C LEU A 86 7.31 4.43 10.53
N VAL A 87 6.22 4.63 9.78
CA VAL A 87 6.27 5.34 8.49
C VAL A 87 6.72 6.79 8.69
N MET A 88 6.15 7.49 9.67
CA MET A 88 6.46 8.90 9.94
C MET A 88 7.91 9.07 10.39
N ASP A 89 8.38 8.23 11.31
CA ASP A 89 9.77 8.25 11.82
C ASP A 89 10.79 8.03 10.71
N PHE A 90 10.42 7.28 9.67
CA PHE A 90 11.29 7.02 8.54
C PHE A 90 11.17 8.07 7.43
N ALA A 91 9.95 8.34 6.95
CA ALA A 91 9.71 9.13 5.76
C ALA A 91 9.97 10.63 5.98
N VAL A 92 9.57 11.16 7.14
CA VAL A 92 9.63 12.60 7.41
C VAL A 92 11.08 13.12 7.42
N PRO A 93 12.03 12.51 8.16
CA PRO A 93 13.43 12.96 8.13
C PRO A 93 14.06 12.91 6.73
N GLN A 94 13.69 11.91 5.93
CA GLN A 94 14.19 11.76 4.56
C GLN A 94 13.61 12.81 3.61
N ALA A 95 12.32 13.13 3.74
CA ALA A 95 11.67 14.19 2.96
C ALA A 95 12.26 15.58 3.25
N TYR A 96 12.58 15.88 4.52
CA TYR A 96 13.28 17.13 4.87
C TYR A 96 14.68 17.18 4.26
N SER A 97 15.42 16.07 4.35
CA SER A 97 16.77 15.97 3.80
C SER A 97 16.79 16.13 2.28
N SER A 98 15.84 15.51 1.57
CA SER A 98 15.75 15.60 0.11
C SER A 98 15.35 16.98 -0.40
N ARG A 99 14.55 17.73 0.37
CA ARG A 99 14.15 19.11 0.09
C ARG A 99 15.21 20.15 0.48
N GLY A 100 16.30 19.73 1.12
CA GLY A 100 17.36 20.64 1.60
C GLY A 100 16.89 21.56 2.73
N VAL A 101 15.85 21.18 3.46
CA VAL A 101 15.26 21.96 4.55
C VAL A 101 15.77 21.40 5.88
N VAL A 102 16.35 22.26 6.72
CA VAL A 102 16.67 21.88 8.11
C VAL A 102 15.36 21.87 8.90
N PRO A 103 14.96 20.75 9.53
CA PRO A 103 13.73 20.71 10.30
C PRO A 103 13.78 21.76 11.41
N GLN A 104 12.89 22.74 11.41
CA GLN A 104 12.73 23.63 12.56
C GLN A 104 11.83 22.96 13.59
N SER A 105 12.04 23.24 14.87
CA SER A 105 11.18 22.77 15.96
C SER A 105 9.71 23.19 15.82
N SER A 106 9.41 24.19 14.99
CA SER A 106 8.05 24.60 14.60
C SER A 106 7.46 23.84 13.41
N ASP A 107 8.26 23.13 12.62
CA ASP A 107 7.78 22.26 11.54
C ASP A 107 7.18 20.97 12.11
N PHE A 108 7.72 20.52 13.24
CA PHE A 108 7.05 19.60 14.15
C PHE A 108 5.83 20.22 14.85
N GLY A 109 5.56 21.52 14.69
CA GLY A 109 4.42 22.22 15.28
C GLY A 109 3.06 21.73 14.78
N GLU A 110 3.02 20.98 13.67
CA GLU A 110 1.83 20.24 13.25
C GLU A 110 1.53 19.03 14.17
N GLN A 111 2.43 18.67 15.09
CA GLN A 111 2.16 17.74 16.20
C GLN A 111 1.02 18.22 17.12
N ALA A 112 0.76 19.53 17.19
CA ALA A 112 -0.39 20.08 17.91
C ALA A 112 -1.74 19.78 17.21
N SER A 113 -1.71 19.45 15.91
CA SER A 113 -2.84 18.92 15.14
C SER A 113 -2.89 17.38 15.18
N ILE A 114 -1.75 16.70 15.38
CA ILE A 114 -1.67 15.23 15.67
C ILE A 114 -2.50 14.86 16.89
N THR A 115 -2.41 15.66 17.95
CA THR A 115 -3.11 15.40 19.22
C THR A 115 -4.63 15.64 19.18
N GLN A 116 -5.17 16.24 18.12
CA GLN A 116 -6.61 16.52 17.99
C GLN A 116 -7.33 15.61 17.00
N SER A 117 -6.61 14.91 16.13
CA SER A 117 -7.20 13.98 15.16
C SER A 117 -7.56 12.65 15.83
N PRO A 118 -8.65 11.97 15.43
CA PRO A 118 -8.93 10.63 15.90
C PRO A 118 -7.74 9.69 15.64
N ARG A 119 -7.45 8.80 16.60
CA ARG A 119 -6.46 7.71 16.48
C ARG A 119 -6.59 6.92 15.18
N SER A 120 -7.84 6.72 14.74
CA SER A 120 -8.16 6.04 13.48
C SER A 120 -7.80 6.81 12.21
N GLU A 121 -7.22 8.01 12.29
CA GLU A 121 -6.73 8.81 11.15
C GLU A 121 -5.18 8.83 11.09
N SER A 122 -4.47 8.18 12.02
CA SER A 122 -3.00 8.15 12.03
C SER A 122 -2.41 7.51 10.77
N LEU A 123 -2.99 6.39 10.32
CA LEU A 123 -2.57 5.74 9.07
C LEU A 123 -2.83 6.61 7.84
N TRP A 124 -3.92 7.38 7.83
CA TRP A 124 -4.21 8.31 6.72
C TRP A 124 -3.10 9.36 6.61
N ARG A 125 -2.73 9.96 7.73
CA ARG A 125 -1.67 10.98 7.79
C ARG A 125 -0.32 10.42 7.33
N ALA A 126 0.07 9.26 7.85
CA ALA A 126 1.30 8.59 7.41
C ALA A 126 1.28 8.29 5.90
N SER A 127 0.12 7.90 5.36
CA SER A 127 -0.01 7.64 3.92
C SER A 127 0.20 8.87 3.04
N LEU A 128 0.09 10.09 3.57
CA LEU A 128 0.35 11.32 2.81
C LEU A 128 1.84 11.64 2.67
N GLU A 129 2.70 11.03 3.51
CA GLU A 129 4.15 11.24 3.50
C GLU A 129 4.90 10.25 2.59
N VAL A 130 4.19 9.29 2.01
CA VAL A 130 4.77 8.23 1.15
C VAL A 130 3.94 8.04 -0.11
N ALA A 131 4.56 7.58 -1.19
CA ALA A 131 3.86 7.31 -2.44
C ALA A 131 2.95 6.08 -2.33
N ASP A 132 3.41 5.05 -1.64
CA ASP A 132 2.76 3.74 -1.55
C ASP A 132 1.38 3.78 -0.90
N ASP A 133 0.51 2.88 -1.33
CA ASP A 133 -0.69 2.53 -0.58
C ASP A 133 -0.28 1.71 0.66
N LEU A 134 -0.88 2.01 1.81
CA LEU A 134 -0.54 1.39 3.08
C LEU A 134 -1.62 0.40 3.50
N VAL A 135 -1.25 -0.84 3.82
CA VAL A 135 -2.18 -1.90 4.24
C VAL A 135 -1.68 -2.53 5.54
N VAL A 136 -2.58 -2.67 6.51
CA VAL A 136 -2.31 -3.34 7.79
C VAL A 136 -3.03 -4.68 7.80
N MET A 137 -2.25 -5.73 8.06
CA MET A 137 -2.77 -7.08 8.23
C MET A 137 -2.56 -7.57 9.64
N MET A 138 -3.58 -8.18 10.24
CA MET A 138 -3.49 -8.73 11.61
C MET A 138 -3.92 -10.20 11.63
N PRO A 139 -3.36 -11.02 12.54
CA PRO A 139 -3.82 -12.38 12.73
C PRO A 139 -5.26 -12.39 13.27
N GLY A 140 -6.13 -13.13 12.60
CA GLY A 140 -7.47 -13.43 13.06
C GLY A 140 -7.49 -14.49 14.16
N LYS A 141 -8.70 -14.81 14.67
CA LYS A 141 -8.89 -15.74 15.79
C LYS A 141 -8.32 -17.16 15.58
N GLN A 142 -8.17 -17.60 14.33
CA GLN A 142 -7.62 -18.91 13.99
C GLN A 142 -6.22 -18.79 13.37
N GLY A 143 -5.55 -17.65 13.55
CA GLY A 143 -4.20 -17.38 13.05
C GLY A 143 -4.11 -16.94 11.59
N GLN A 144 -5.24 -16.86 10.88
CA GLN A 144 -5.25 -16.39 9.49
C GLN A 144 -5.15 -14.86 9.42
N TYR A 145 -4.22 -14.32 8.64
CA TYR A 145 -4.07 -12.87 8.51
C TYR A 145 -5.22 -12.26 7.71
N ARG A 146 -5.73 -11.13 8.19
CA ARG A 146 -6.86 -10.38 7.61
C ARG A 146 -6.44 -8.96 7.30
N LEU A 147 -7.02 -8.38 6.25
CA LEU A 147 -6.85 -6.97 5.91
C LEU A 147 -7.70 -6.13 6.87
N MET A 148 -7.06 -5.43 7.80
CA MET A 148 -7.77 -4.79 8.92
C MET A 148 -7.77 -3.27 8.86
N ALA A 149 -6.81 -2.67 8.17
CA ALA A 149 -6.81 -1.26 7.84
C ALA A 149 -6.09 -1.01 6.51
N ALA A 150 -6.45 0.06 5.81
CA ALA A 150 -5.72 0.50 4.63
C ALA A 150 -5.95 1.97 4.30
N SER A 151 -4.94 2.60 3.69
CA SER A 151 -5.03 3.74 2.77
C SER A 151 -4.72 3.22 1.38
N LEU A 152 -5.72 3.14 0.50
CA LEU A 152 -5.70 2.47 -0.80
C LEU A 152 -6.23 3.41 -1.90
N CYS A 153 -5.37 4.30 -2.37
CA CYS A 153 -5.71 5.34 -3.34
C CYS A 153 -5.31 4.99 -4.78
N SER A 154 -4.44 3.99 -4.98
CA SER A 154 -3.93 3.58 -6.28
C SER A 154 -3.93 2.04 -6.47
N PRO A 155 -5.03 1.33 -6.19
CA PRO A 155 -5.06 -0.13 -6.28
C PRO A 155 -5.00 -0.65 -7.72
N SER A 156 -4.38 -1.81 -7.90
CA SER A 156 -4.38 -2.56 -9.17
C SER A 156 -5.63 -3.45 -9.30
N ASP A 157 -6.72 -2.87 -9.79
CA ASP A 157 -7.96 -3.59 -10.16
C ASP A 157 -8.65 -4.35 -9.01
N TRP A 158 -8.65 -3.76 -7.80
CA TRP A 158 -9.46 -4.23 -6.68
C TRP A 158 -9.94 -3.07 -5.80
N ARG A 159 -10.96 -3.32 -4.99
CA ARG A 159 -11.66 -2.30 -4.19
C ARG A 159 -11.57 -2.62 -2.70
N LEU A 160 -11.18 -1.64 -1.89
CA LEU A 160 -11.01 -1.81 -0.45
C LEU A 160 -12.30 -2.29 0.22
N GLU A 161 -13.44 -1.69 -0.14
CA GLU A 161 -14.74 -2.01 0.44
C GLU A 161 -15.19 -3.46 0.21
N GLU A 162 -14.63 -4.14 -0.80
CA GLU A 162 -14.92 -5.55 -1.10
C GLU A 162 -14.01 -6.51 -0.31
N LYS A 163 -12.91 -6.00 0.25
CA LYS A 163 -11.82 -6.82 0.81
C LYS A 163 -11.49 -6.52 2.27
N ILE A 164 -11.92 -5.39 2.83
CA ILE A 164 -11.74 -5.05 4.25
C ILE A 164 -12.34 -6.14 5.15
N GLY A 165 -11.56 -6.63 6.11
CA GLY A 165 -11.87 -7.75 7.01
C GLY A 165 -11.64 -9.16 6.41
N ALA A 166 -11.40 -9.26 5.10
CA ALA A 166 -11.15 -10.54 4.44
C ALA A 166 -9.75 -11.08 4.76
N THR A 167 -9.62 -12.40 4.71
CA THR A 167 -8.34 -13.12 4.87
C THR A 167 -7.45 -13.00 3.64
N MET A 168 -6.15 -13.27 3.79
CA MET A 168 -5.23 -13.33 2.64
C MET A 168 -5.76 -14.20 1.50
N THR A 169 -6.27 -15.40 1.80
CA THR A 169 -6.86 -16.31 0.82
C THR A 169 -8.07 -15.71 0.10
N GLU A 170 -8.96 -15.04 0.84
CA GLU A 170 -10.17 -14.41 0.28
C GLU A 170 -9.85 -13.16 -0.56
N VAL A 171 -8.86 -12.36 -0.14
CA VAL A 171 -8.36 -11.23 -0.91
C VAL A 171 -7.90 -11.69 -2.29
N HIS A 172 -7.11 -12.77 -2.33
CA HIS A 172 -6.53 -13.34 -3.55
C HIS A 172 -7.44 -14.35 -4.28
N GLY A 173 -8.65 -14.61 -3.79
CA GLY A 173 -9.60 -15.55 -4.38
C GLY A 173 -9.86 -15.38 -5.89
N PRO A 174 -9.94 -14.14 -6.43
CA PRO A 174 -10.10 -13.92 -7.87
C PRO A 174 -8.90 -14.31 -8.73
N ILE A 175 -7.70 -14.47 -8.15
CA ILE A 175 -6.47 -14.74 -8.91
C ILE A 175 -6.40 -16.23 -9.25
N PRO A 176 -6.47 -16.62 -10.53
CA PRO A 176 -6.52 -18.02 -10.92
C PRO A 176 -5.30 -18.79 -10.40
N ARG A 177 -5.52 -19.99 -9.86
CA ARG A 177 -4.50 -20.94 -9.39
C ARG A 177 -3.63 -20.49 -8.21
N LEU A 178 -3.65 -19.22 -7.81
CA LEU A 178 -2.75 -18.71 -6.76
C LEU A 178 -2.94 -19.42 -5.42
N ASN A 179 -4.19 -19.51 -4.96
CA ASN A 179 -4.49 -20.15 -3.68
C ASN A 179 -4.12 -21.64 -3.69
N ASP A 180 -4.36 -22.34 -4.81
CA ASP A 180 -4.07 -23.76 -4.96
C ASP A 180 -2.56 -24.05 -5.01
N GLU A 181 -1.77 -23.17 -5.63
CA GLU A 181 -0.34 -23.39 -5.84
C GLU A 181 0.53 -22.85 -4.70
N ILE A 182 0.24 -21.64 -4.21
CA ILE A 182 1.07 -20.95 -3.22
C ILE A 182 0.33 -20.41 -2.00
N GLY A 183 -1.01 -20.54 -1.91
CA GLY A 183 -1.80 -20.00 -0.78
C GLY A 183 -1.29 -20.45 0.59
N GLY A 184 -1.04 -21.75 0.76
CA GLY A 184 -0.47 -22.26 2.01
C GLY A 184 0.98 -21.80 2.28
N GLN A 185 1.74 -21.42 1.25
CA GLN A 185 3.08 -20.82 1.42
C GLN A 185 2.96 -19.37 1.93
N ILE A 186 2.01 -18.61 1.38
CA ILE A 186 1.67 -17.24 1.82
C ILE A 186 1.29 -17.26 3.29
N ASP A 187 0.36 -18.13 3.70
CA ASP A 187 -0.10 -18.20 5.10
C ASP A 187 1.05 -18.51 6.06
N ARG A 188 1.92 -19.46 5.71
CA ARG A 188 3.09 -19.81 6.52
C ARG A 188 4.11 -18.67 6.59
N PHE A 189 4.24 -17.88 5.53
CA PHE A 189 5.12 -16.72 5.52
C PHE A 189 4.64 -15.67 6.51
N PHE A 190 3.37 -15.24 6.43
CA PHE A 190 2.82 -14.25 7.35
C PHE A 190 2.89 -14.70 8.81
N ALA A 191 2.59 -15.97 9.10
CA ALA A 191 2.68 -16.53 10.45
C ALA A 191 4.11 -16.59 11.03
N ARG A 192 5.14 -16.42 10.20
CA ARG A 192 6.57 -16.54 10.59
C ARG A 192 7.37 -15.29 10.28
N LEU A 193 6.74 -14.22 9.81
CA LEU A 193 7.42 -12.97 9.48
C LEU A 193 8.03 -12.39 10.76
N PRO A 194 9.36 -12.26 10.84
CA PRO A 194 10.01 -11.71 12.02
C PRO A 194 9.78 -10.19 12.10
N THR A 195 9.78 -9.64 13.31
CA THR A 195 9.51 -8.22 13.57
C THR A 195 10.68 -7.30 13.21
N ASP A 196 11.87 -7.85 12.96
CA ASP A 196 13.13 -7.13 12.71
C ASP A 196 13.63 -7.26 11.27
N ARG A 197 12.81 -7.77 10.34
CA ARG A 197 13.18 -7.86 8.92
C ARG A 197 12.06 -7.42 8.00
N PHE A 198 12.46 -6.63 7.00
CA PHE A 198 11.60 -6.23 5.89
C PHE A 198 11.82 -7.17 4.70
N ILE A 199 10.72 -7.55 4.05
CA ILE A 199 10.70 -8.47 2.92
C ILE A 199 9.94 -7.79 1.79
N GLN A 200 10.49 -7.89 0.58
CA GLN A 200 9.91 -7.33 -0.64
C GLN A 200 9.61 -8.43 -1.66
N ARG A 201 8.67 -8.13 -2.56
CA ARG A 201 8.41 -8.87 -3.80
C ARG A 201 7.86 -7.90 -4.82
N PHE A 202 7.91 -8.31 -6.08
CA PHE A 202 7.32 -7.57 -7.18
C PHE A 202 6.20 -8.41 -7.80
N ASN A 203 5.12 -7.73 -8.20
CA ASN A 203 3.91 -8.32 -8.75
C ASN A 203 3.88 -8.19 -10.27
#